data_AF-A0A9N8PNB7-F1
#
_entry.id   AF-A0A9N8PNB7-F1
#
_cell.length_a   1.000
_cell.length_b   1.000
_cell.length_c   1.000
_cell.angle_alpha   90.00
_cell.angle_beta   90.00
_cell.angle_gamma   90.00
#
_symmetry.space_group_name_H-M   'P 1'
#
loop_
_entity.id
_entity.type
_entity.pdbx_description
1 polymer ?
#
loop_
_entity_poly.entity_id
_entity_poly.type
_entity_poly.pdbx_seq_one_letter_code
_entity_poly.pdbx_strand_id
1 'polypeptide(L)'
;MLGVQVQYDAIRPEQGEGFNSTTGETVRHDHGMKRWIRGFFARRWYIKLWNAVFFLGALVTCVLGTYSSVKSMVDAYASGSSTAFSCVGPV
;
A
#
# COMPACT_ATOMS: atom_id res chain seq x y z
N MET A 1 2.48 -0.65 8.87
CA MET A 1 1.40 -0.49 9.87
C MET A 1 0.65 0.85 9.73
N LEU A 2 0.51 1.42 8.51
CA LEU A 2 -0.21 2.69 8.30
C LEU A 2 -1.74 2.53 8.38
N GLY A 3 -2.29 1.53 7.69
CA GLY A 3 -3.74 1.34 7.60
C GLY A 3 -4.41 1.06 8.94
N VAL A 4 -3.79 0.22 9.77
CA VAL A 4 -4.30 -0.12 11.10
C VAL A 4 -4.27 1.09 12.03
N GLN A 5 -3.18 1.89 12.02
CA GLN A 5 -3.10 3.12 12.82
C GLN A 5 -4.13 4.16 12.39
N VAL A 6 -4.35 4.33 11.09
CA VAL A 6 -5.40 5.22 10.56
C VAL A 6 -6.80 4.75 10.98
N GLN A 7 -7.05 3.43 11.01
CA GLN A 7 -8.31 2.87 11.46
C GLN A 7 -8.54 3.04 12.97
N TYR A 8 -7.50 2.86 13.79
CA TYR A 8 -7.56 3.10 15.23
C TYR A 8 -7.78 4.57 15.56
N ASP A 9 -7.01 5.48 14.94
CA ASP A 9 -7.17 6.92 15.16
C ASP A 9 -8.48 7.49 14.56
N ALA A 10 -9.20 6.70 13.75
CA ALA A 10 -10.53 7.03 13.27
C ALA A 10 -11.66 6.61 14.22
N ILE A 11 -11.38 5.84 15.28
CA ILE A 11 -12.39 5.46 16.28
C ILE A 11 -12.56 6.62 17.26
N ARG A 12 -13.80 7.07 17.47
CA ARG A 12 -14.13 8.13 18.42
C ARG A 12 -14.88 7.58 19.64
N PRO A 13 -14.14 7.20 20.71
CA PRO A 13 -14.78 6.69 21.92
C PRO A 13 -15.66 7.76 22.59
N GLU A 14 -15.31 9.05 22.47
CA GLU A 14 -16.12 10.18 22.96
C GLU A 14 -17.51 10.32 22.33
N GLN A 15 -17.78 9.68 21.18
CA GLN A 15 -19.09 9.75 20.50
C GLN A 15 -19.86 8.42 20.60
N GLY A 16 -19.41 7.47 21.42
CA GLY A 16 -20.03 6.15 21.54
C GLY A 16 -19.69 5.21 20.37
N GLU A 17 -18.74 5.56 19.52
CA GLU A 17 -18.22 4.64 18.51
C GLU A 17 -17.25 3.64 19.15
N GLY A 18 -17.50 2.36 18.95
CA GLY A 18 -16.70 1.31 19.56
C GLY A 18 -17.42 -0.02 19.64
N PHE A 19 -16.75 -0.99 20.24
CA PHE A 19 -17.35 -2.28 20.55
C PHE A 19 -18.12 -2.15 21.87
N ASN A 20 -19.42 -2.38 21.85
CA ASN A 20 -20.22 -2.44 23.06
C ASN A 20 -20.20 -3.89 23.59
N SER A 21 -19.51 -4.12 24.71
CA SER A 21 -19.36 -5.45 25.32
C SER A 21 -20.68 -6.06 25.80
N THR A 22 -21.71 -5.24 26.02
CA THR A 22 -23.00 -5.67 26.56
C THR A 22 -23.97 -6.12 25.47
N THR A 23 -23.91 -5.51 24.28
CA THR A 23 -24.77 -5.86 23.14
C THR A 23 -24.03 -6.68 22.07
N GLY A 24 -22.70 -6.73 22.11
CA GLY A 24 -21.87 -7.41 21.10
C GLY A 24 -21.80 -6.68 19.76
N GLU A 25 -22.44 -5.52 19.64
CA GLU A 25 -22.49 -4.75 18.39
C GLU A 25 -21.37 -3.71 18.32
N THR A 26 -20.79 -3.56 17.13
CA THR A 26 -19.85 -2.47 16.83
C THR A 26 -20.62 -1.28 16.26
N VAL A 27 -20.74 -0.20 17.03
CA VAL A 27 -21.37 1.03 16.56
C VAL A 27 -20.33 1.86 15.82
N ARG A 28 -20.63 2.17 14.56
CA ARG A 28 -19.84 3.06 13.69
C ARG A 28 -20.80 4.08 13.10
N HIS A 29 -20.55 5.37 13.29
CA HIS A 29 -21.40 6.43 12.72
C HIS A 29 -20.96 6.84 11.32
N ASP A 30 -19.68 6.66 10.99
CA ASP A 30 -19.14 7.01 9.68
C ASP A 30 -18.66 5.78 8.88
N HIS A 31 -19.10 5.71 7.62
CA HIS A 31 -18.67 4.73 6.62
C HIS A 31 -17.89 5.39 5.46
N GLY A 32 -17.03 4.61 4.78
CA GLY A 32 -16.39 4.99 3.52
C GLY A 32 -15.15 5.89 3.63
N MET A 33 -14.84 6.62 2.54
CA MET A 33 -13.61 7.43 2.40
C MET A 33 -13.51 8.58 3.43
N LYS A 34 -14.65 9.11 3.92
CA LYS A 34 -14.65 10.15 4.96
C LYS A 34 -13.95 9.69 6.25
N ARG A 35 -14.06 8.39 6.59
CA ARG A 35 -13.39 7.81 7.76
C ARG A 35 -11.87 7.74 7.58
N TRP A 36 -11.40 7.39 6.38
CA TRP A 36 -9.98 7.28 6.07
C TRP A 36 -9.29 8.64 6.04
N ILE A 37 -9.89 9.63 5.38
CA ILE A 37 -9.36 11.00 5.31
C ILE A 37 -9.26 11.59 6.73
N ARG A 38 -10.29 11.36 7.56
CA ARG A 38 -10.31 11.82 8.95
C ARG A 38 -9.28 11.11 9.82
N GLY A 39 -9.15 9.79 9.74
CA GLY A 39 -8.13 9.02 10.45
C GLY A 39 -6.70 9.38 10.03
N PHE A 40 -6.51 9.80 8.77
CA PHE A 40 -5.22 10.26 8.26
C PHE A 40 -4.81 11.63 8.83
N PHE A 41 -5.76 12.56 8.94
CA PHE A 41 -5.54 13.93 9.46
C PHE A 41 -5.68 14.09 10.98
N ALA A 42 -5.99 13.02 11.71
CA ALA A 42 -6.12 13.05 13.17
C ALA A 42 -4.75 13.16 13.87
N ARG A 43 -4.50 12.33 14.89
CA ARG A 43 -3.25 12.39 15.65
C ARG A 43 -2.05 11.99 14.77
N ARG A 44 -0.93 12.69 14.95
CA ARG A 44 0.37 12.41 14.31
C ARG A 44 0.31 12.35 12.78
N TRP A 45 -0.37 13.31 12.13
CA TRP A 45 -0.44 13.38 10.66
C TRP A 45 0.96 13.31 10.03
N TYR A 46 1.96 14.03 10.55
CA TYR A 46 3.30 14.11 9.94
C TYR A 46 3.94 12.73 9.73
N ILE A 47 3.78 11.81 10.70
CA ILE A 47 4.31 10.45 10.61
C ILE A 47 3.54 9.64 9.56
N LYS A 48 2.22 9.83 9.48
CA LYS A 48 1.38 9.16 8.48
C LYS A 48 1.69 9.64 7.07
N LEU A 49 1.92 10.94 6.90
CA LEU A 49 2.32 11.55 5.64
C LEU A 49 3.68 11.01 5.18
N TRP A 50 4.67 10.95 6.08
CA TRP A 50 5.99 10.39 5.75
C TRP A 50 5.89 8.94 5.27
N ASN A 51 5.15 8.09 5.99
CA ASN A 51 4.96 6.71 5.57
C ASN A 51 4.18 6.59 4.24
N ALA A 52 3.24 7.50 3.96
CA ALA A 52 2.50 7.51 2.70
C ALA A 52 3.42 7.87 1.52
N VAL A 53 4.32 8.83 1.71
CA VAL A 53 5.35 9.18 0.72
C VAL A 53 6.29 8.00 0.48
N PHE A 54 6.72 7.29 1.52
CA PHE A 54 7.54 6.07 1.38
C PHE A 54 6.82 4.97 0.60
N PHE A 55 5.53 4.78 0.87
CA PHE A 55 4.72 3.81 0.13
C PHE A 55 4.60 4.17 -1.35
N LEU A 56 4.36 5.44 -1.67
CA LEU A 56 4.33 5.91 -3.05
C LEU A 56 5.70 5.78 -3.73
N GLY A 57 6.78 6.09 -3.03
CA GLY A 57 8.14 5.88 -3.51
C GLY A 57 8.41 4.41 -3.86
N ALA A 58 8.03 3.49 -2.98
CA ALA A 58 8.16 2.05 -3.22
C ALA A 58 7.28 1.57 -4.40
N LEU A 59 6.10 2.15 -4.57
CA LEU A 59 5.22 1.84 -5.70
C LEU A 59 5.86 2.30 -7.02
N VAL A 60 6.38 3.53 -7.06
CA VAL A 60 7.07 4.07 -8.24
C VAL A 60 8.29 3.22 -8.58
N THR A 61 9.13 2.87 -7.61
CA THR A 61 10.31 2.03 -7.87
C THR A 61 9.93 0.61 -8.34
N CYS A 62 8.85 0.04 -7.81
CA CYS A 62 8.31 -1.23 -8.29
C CYS A 62 7.85 -1.15 -9.76
N VAL A 63 7.12 -0.09 -10.13
CA VAL A 63 6.64 0.10 -11.50
C VAL A 63 7.80 0.33 -12.47
N LEU A 64 8.76 1.19 -12.12
CA LEU A 64 9.95 1.40 -12.96
C LEU A 64 10.82 0.15 -13.07
N GLY A 65 10.98 -0.61 -11.99
CA GLY A 65 11.75 -1.86 -11.99
C GLY A 65 11.13 -2.94 -12.87
N THR A 66 9.81 -3.13 -12.78
CA THR A 66 9.09 -4.08 -13.64
C THR A 66 9.14 -3.65 -15.10
N TYR A 67 8.94 -2.35 -15.39
CA TYR A 67 9.05 -1.83 -16.75
C TYR A 67 10.45 -2.02 -17.36
N SER A 68 11.50 -1.69 -16.60
CA SER A 68 12.90 -1.87 -17.03
C SER A 68 13.22 -3.34 -17.33
N SER A 69 12.79 -4.24 -16.44
CA SER A 69 13.02 -5.68 -16.60
C SER A 69 12.33 -6.26 -17.83
N VAL A 70 11.09 -5.84 -18.12
CA VAL A 70 10.39 -6.29 -19.32
C VAL A 70 11.10 -5.78 -20.57
N LYS A 71 11.53 -4.52 -20.58
CA LYS A 71 12.21 -3.94 -21.73
C LYS A 71 13.57 -4.61 -21.99
N SER A 72 14.35 -4.87 -20.95
CA SER A 72 15.63 -5.56 -21.08
C SER A 72 15.48 -7.00 -21.59
N MET A 73 14.42 -7.69 -21.17
CA MET A 73 14.10 -9.02 -21.71
C MET A 73 13.76 -8.94 -23.20
N VAL A 74 12.92 -7.99 -23.62
CA VAL A 74 12.56 -7.82 -25.05
C VAL A 74 13.80 -7.54 -25.90
N ASP A 75 14.68 -6.63 -25.45
CA ASP A 75 15.90 -6.28 -26.19
C ASP A 75 16.91 -7.45 -26.22
N ALA A 76 17.02 -8.24 -25.14
CA ALA A 76 17.88 -9.42 -25.08
C ALA A 76 17.44 -10.53 -26.05
N TYR A 77 16.13 -10.72 -26.22
CA TYR A 77 15.58 -11.66 -27.21
C TYR A 77 15.65 -11.11 -28.63
N ALA A 78 15.45 -9.81 -28.83
CA ALA A 78 15.52 -9.18 -30.15
C ALA A 78 16.95 -9.17 -30.74
N SER A 79 17.98 -9.03 -29.90
CA SER A 79 19.38 -9.06 -30.30
C SER A 79 19.95 -10.47 -30.51
N GLY A 80 19.16 -11.52 -30.25
CA GLY A 80 19.58 -12.92 -30.39
C GLY A 80 20.57 -13.41 -29.32
N SER A 81 20.78 -12.62 -28.25
CA SER A 81 21.74 -12.91 -27.18
C SER A 81 21.25 -14.01 -26.21
N SER A 82 19.93 -14.18 -26.07
CA SER A 82 19.34 -15.21 -25.21
C SER A 82 18.29 -16.03 -25.96
N THR A 83 18.45 -17.35 -26.00
CA THR A 83 17.47 -18.30 -26.55
C THR A 83 16.67 -18.92 -25.40
N ALA A 84 15.34 -19.03 -25.52
CA ALA A 84 14.45 -19.54 -24.46
C ALA A 84 14.73 -20.99 -24.02
N PHE A 85 15.38 -21.80 -24.87
CA PHE A 85 15.90 -23.13 -24.55
C PHE A 85 17.25 -23.33 -25.23
N SER A 86 18.33 -23.37 -24.46
CA SER A 86 19.68 -23.75 -24.92
C SER A 86 20.32 -24.70 -23.91
N CYS A 87 21.01 -25.73 -24.41
CA CYS A 87 21.81 -26.65 -23.61
C CYS A 87 23.18 -26.07 -23.22
N VAL A 88 23.49 -24.86 -23.70
CA VAL A 88 24.68 -24.09 -23.34
C VAL A 88 24.23 -22.94 -22.44
N GLY A 89 24.82 -22.85 -21.24
CA GLY A 89 24.51 -21.82 -20.26
C GLY A 89 24.74 -20.41 -20.83
N PRO A 90 23.90 -19.42 -20.47
CA PRO A 90 24.00 -18.08 -21.02
C PRO A 90 25.37 -17.46 -20.70
N VAL A 91 25.95 -16.77 -21.69
CA VAL A 91 27.10 -15.86 -21.50
C VAL A 91 26.63 -14.47 -21.10
#